data_AF-A0A0H3HLD3-F1
#
_entry.id   AF-A0A0H3HLD3-F1
#
_cell.length_a   1.000
_cell.length_b   1.000
_cell.length_c   1.000
_cell.angle_alpha   90.00
_cell.angle_beta   90.00
_cell.angle_gamma   90.00
#
_symmetry.space_group_name_H-M   'P 1'
#
loop_
_entity.id
_entity.type
_entity.pdbx_description
1 polymer ?
#
loop_
_entity_poly.entity_id
_entity_poly.type
_entity_poly.pdbx_seq_one_letter_code
_entity_poly.pdbx_strand_id
1 'polypeptide(L)'
;MHDELAVGDVVFYGDVEPIPIVRLCDANDVIDMIGDRAYDEVGEAADGYPDIAPEAKAELETLLSGWIEKHAKPTFYSVVNVSEYVITAADVEGRE
;
A
#
# COMPACT_ATOMS: atom_id res chain seq x y z
N MET A 1 19.85 -9.29 18.12
CA MET A 1 21.20 -9.66 17.67
C MET A 1 21.14 -9.51 16.15
N HIS A 2 21.71 -8.46 15.59
CA HIS A 2 21.87 -8.38 14.14
C HIS A 2 23.13 -9.18 13.81
N ASP A 3 23.02 -10.15 12.91
CA ASP A 3 24.22 -10.77 12.34
C ASP A 3 24.98 -9.67 11.59
N GLU A 4 26.26 -9.54 11.88
CA GLU A 4 27.12 -8.61 11.15
C GLU A 4 27.23 -9.09 9.70
N LEU A 5 26.92 -8.20 8.76
CA LEU A 5 27.02 -8.48 7.33
C LEU A 5 28.47 -8.81 6.95
N ALA A 6 28.69 -10.00 6.41
CA ALA A 6 29.98 -10.55 6.03
C ALA A 6 30.18 -10.62 4.51
N VAL A 7 31.44 -10.71 4.07
CA VAL A 7 31.78 -10.91 2.66
C VAL A 7 31.22 -12.24 2.18
N GLY A 8 30.54 -12.22 1.04
CA GLY A 8 29.86 -13.39 0.47
C GLY A 8 28.39 -13.49 0.89
N ASP A 9 27.92 -12.70 1.85
CA ASP A 9 26.49 -12.63 2.16
C ASP A 9 25.71 -12.04 0.98
N VAL A 10 24.54 -12.62 0.75
CA VAL A 10 23.59 -12.12 -0.23
C VAL A 10 22.63 -11.16 0.47
N VAL A 11 22.63 -9.91 0.03
CA VAL A 11 21.67 -8.89 0.48
C VAL A 11 20.79 -8.44 -0.68
N PHE A 12 19.65 -7.85 -0.33
CA PHE A 12 18.74 -7.24 -1.29
C PHE A 12 18.70 -5.74 -1.03
N TYR A 13 18.85 -4.95 -2.07
CA TYR A 13 18.74 -3.49 -2.02
C TYR A 13 17.83 -3.00 -3.13
N GLY A 14 17.25 -1.81 -2.95
CA GLY A 14 16.35 -1.22 -3.94
C GLY A 14 16.11 0.26 -3.66
N ASP A 15 15.29 0.88 -4.51
CA ASP A 15 14.93 2.28 -4.41
C ASP A 15 13.73 2.47 -3.48
N VAL A 16 13.69 3.62 -2.82
CA VAL A 16 12.57 4.00 -1.95
C VAL A 16 11.55 4.81 -2.73
N GLU A 17 10.29 4.37 -2.72
CA GLU A 17 9.17 5.10 -3.33
C GLU A 17 8.03 5.34 -2.33
N PRO A 18 7.45 6.56 -2.29
CA PRO A 18 6.22 6.82 -1.55
C PRO A 18 5.11 5.90 -2.04
N ILE A 19 4.29 5.40 -1.11
CA ILE A 19 3.11 4.62 -1.51
C ILE A 19 1.99 5.57 -1.99
N PRO A 20 1.29 5.25 -3.09
CA PRO A 20 0.10 5.98 -3.49
C PRO A 20 -1.01 5.83 -2.44
N ILE A 21 -1.64 6.95 -2.05
CA ILE A 21 -2.73 6.96 -1.06
C ILE A 21 -3.90 6.07 -1.47
N VAL A 22 -4.21 6.03 -2.77
CA VAL A 22 -5.27 5.20 -3.35
C VAL A 22 -5.05 3.69 -3.12
N ARG A 23 -3.82 3.26 -2.76
CA ARG A 23 -3.56 1.85 -2.41
C ARG A 23 -3.87 1.51 -0.95
N LEU A 24 -4.22 2.50 -0.13
CA LEU A 24 -4.54 2.29 1.29
C LEU A 24 -6.03 2.19 1.53
N CYS A 25 -6.81 3.09 0.91
CA CYS A 25 -8.26 3.08 0.97
C CYS A 25 -8.78 3.93 -0.21
N ASP A 26 -9.58 3.30 -1.08
CA ASP A 26 -10.18 3.91 -2.25
C ASP A 26 -11.73 3.85 -2.20
N ALA A 27 -12.39 4.40 -3.22
CA ALA A 27 -13.85 4.37 -3.28
C ALA A 27 -14.44 2.96 -3.38
N ASN A 28 -13.73 2.00 -4.00
CA ASN A 28 -14.20 0.61 -4.09
C ASN A 28 -14.25 -0.03 -2.71
N ASP A 29 -13.23 0.16 -1.87
CA ASP A 29 -13.19 -0.40 -0.52
C ASP A 29 -14.46 -0.05 0.28
N VAL A 30 -14.92 1.20 0.15
CA VAL A 30 -16.13 1.68 0.82
C VAL A 30 -17.40 1.14 0.15
N ILE A 31 -17.46 1.16 -1.19
CA ILE A 31 -18.63 0.70 -1.95
C ILE A 31 -18.87 -0.80 -1.75
N ASP A 32 -17.82 -1.60 -1.83
CA ASP A 32 -17.86 -3.05 -1.63
C ASP A 32 -18.30 -3.37 -0.20
N MET A 33 -17.74 -2.68 0.80
CA MET A 33 -18.15 -2.84 2.19
C MET A 33 -19.63 -2.45 2.43
N ILE A 34 -20.16 -1.46 1.69
CA ILE A 34 -21.60 -1.12 1.76
C ILE A 34 -22.44 -2.26 1.18
N GLY A 35 -22.03 -2.82 0.03
CA GLY A 35 -22.71 -3.94 -0.60
C GLY A 35 -22.73 -5.18 0.28
N ASP A 36 -21.56 -5.58 0.81
CA ASP A 36 -21.40 -6.72 1.72
C ASP A 36 -22.32 -6.58 2.95
N ARG A 37 -22.32 -5.40 3.58
CA ARG A 37 -23.16 -5.14 4.75
C ARG A 37 -24.64 -5.10 4.41
N ALA A 38 -25.02 -4.61 3.23
CA ALA A 38 -26.42 -4.66 2.81
C ALA A 38 -26.88 -6.10 2.61
N TYR A 39 -26.03 -6.95 2.03
CA TYR A 39 -26.30 -8.38 1.89
C TYR A 39 -26.39 -9.08 3.24
N ASP A 40 -25.54 -8.74 4.22
CA ASP A 40 -25.65 -9.30 5.58
C ASP A 40 -26.99 -8.96 6.26
N GLU A 41 -27.55 -7.77 5.99
CA GLU A 41 -28.80 -7.30 6.62
C GLU A 41 -30.06 -7.87 5.96
N VAL A 42 -30.10 -7.95 4.62
CA VAL A 42 -31.33 -8.32 3.89
C VAL A 42 -31.14 -9.45 2.87
N GLY A 43 -29.97 -10.07 2.84
CA GLY A 43 -29.63 -11.18 1.95
C GLY A 43 -29.69 -10.79 0.48
N GLU A 44 -30.15 -11.73 -0.34
CA GLU A 44 -30.34 -11.59 -1.78
C GLU A 44 -31.20 -10.38 -2.19
N ALA A 45 -32.01 -9.81 -1.28
CA ALA A 45 -32.75 -8.58 -1.57
C ALA A 45 -31.84 -7.36 -1.83
N ALA A 46 -30.58 -7.43 -1.41
CA ALA A 46 -29.56 -6.42 -1.68
C ALA A 46 -28.71 -6.73 -2.93
N ASP A 47 -29.03 -7.77 -3.71
CA ASP A 47 -28.27 -8.06 -4.93
C ASP A 47 -28.29 -6.85 -5.90
N GLY A 48 -27.11 -6.49 -6.40
CA GLY A 48 -26.89 -5.29 -7.22
C GLY A 48 -26.85 -3.95 -6.45
N TYR A 49 -26.97 -3.95 -5.12
CA TYR A 49 -26.78 -2.74 -4.30
C TYR A 49 -25.34 -2.65 -3.75
N PRO A 50 -24.72 -1.45 -3.70
CA PRO A 50 -25.24 -0.19 -4.25
C PRO A 50 -24.92 -0.01 -5.74
N ASP A 51 -25.90 0.46 -6.51
CA ASP A 51 -25.68 0.92 -7.89
C ASP A 51 -25.24 2.39 -7.88
N ILE A 52 -23.94 2.61 -8.09
CA ILE A 52 -23.29 3.92 -7.96
C ILE A 52 -22.90 4.47 -9.34
N ALA A 53 -23.37 5.68 -9.64
CA ALA A 53 -22.97 6.41 -10.84
C ALA A 53 -21.45 6.71 -10.83
N PRO A 54 -20.77 6.68 -11.99
CA PRO A 54 -19.33 6.94 -12.07
C PRO A 54 -18.88 8.26 -11.45
N GLU A 55 -19.71 9.31 -11.57
CA GLU A 55 -19.42 10.64 -11.04
C GLU A 55 -19.43 10.64 -9.50
N ALA A 56 -20.37 9.93 -8.88
CA ALA A 56 -20.46 9.80 -7.42
C ALA A 56 -19.29 8.97 -6.86
N LYS A 57 -18.87 7.93 -7.59
CA LYS A 57 -17.66 7.17 -7.24
C LYS A 57 -16.41 8.06 -7.28
N ALA A 58 -16.27 8.91 -8.31
CA ALA A 58 -15.15 9.84 -8.42
C ALA A 58 -15.15 10.92 -7.32
N GLU A 59 -16.34 11.36 -6.89
CA GLU A 59 -16.50 12.24 -5.73
C GLU A 59 -15.98 11.57 -4.45
N LEU A 60 -16.39 10.33 -4.19
CA LEU A 60 -15.94 9.55 -3.03
C LEU A 60 -14.43 9.32 -3.04
N GLU A 61 -13.86 8.98 -4.20
CA GLU A 61 -12.41 8.81 -4.39
C GLU A 61 -11.64 10.08 -3.98
N THR A 62 -12.14 11.24 -4.43
CA THR A 62 -11.55 12.55 -4.12
C THR A 62 -11.64 12.87 -2.63
N LEU A 63 -12.79 12.57 -2.00
CA LEU A 63 -13.00 12.76 -0.57
C LEU A 63 -12.00 11.94 0.27
N LEU A 64 -11.89 10.64 -0.02
CA LEU A 64 -11.02 9.71 0.72
C LEU A 64 -9.55 10.08 0.56
N SER A 65 -9.11 10.27 -0.68
CA SER A 65 -7.73 10.67 -0.97
C SER A 65 -7.36 11.99 -0.28
N GLY A 66 -8.24 12.99 -0.33
CA GLY A 66 -8.03 14.28 0.32
C GLY A 66 -7.99 14.18 1.85
N TRP A 67 -8.82 13.33 2.44
CA TRP A 67 -8.80 13.09 3.88
C TRP A 67 -7.52 12.41 4.34
N ILE A 68 -7.08 11.36 3.64
CA ILE A 68 -5.85 10.63 3.97
C ILE A 68 -4.64 11.55 3.83
N GLU A 69 -4.52 12.31 2.73
CA GLU A 69 -3.41 13.26 2.56
C GLU A 69 -3.35 14.30 3.69
N LYS A 70 -4.51 14.75 4.19
CA LYS A 70 -4.59 15.78 5.23
C LYS A 70 -4.36 15.25 6.64
N HIS A 71 -4.84 14.05 6.95
CA HIS A 71 -4.97 13.56 8.33
C HIS A 71 -4.23 12.26 8.61
N ALA A 72 -3.91 11.48 7.58
CA ALA A 72 -3.30 10.16 7.69
C ALA A 72 -2.19 9.94 6.65
N LYS A 73 -1.45 11.00 6.30
CA LYS A 73 -0.41 10.95 5.29
C LYS A 73 0.64 9.89 5.65
N PRO A 74 0.94 8.93 4.76
CA PRO A 74 1.92 7.89 5.06
C PRO A 74 3.31 8.46 5.28
N THR A 75 3.98 7.98 6.34
CA THR A 75 5.40 8.28 6.63
C THR A 75 6.32 7.14 6.22
N PHE A 76 5.75 6.06 5.69
CA PHE A 76 6.41 4.85 5.24
C PHE A 76 6.37 4.76 3.71
N TYR A 77 7.15 3.82 3.17
CA TYR A 77 7.44 3.71 1.74
C TYR A 77 7.52 2.24 1.31
N SER A 78 7.43 2.03 0.00
CA SER A 78 7.76 0.74 -0.62
C SER A 78 9.22 0.75 -1.08
N VAL A 79 9.84 -0.44 -1.05
CA VAL A 79 11.12 -0.66 -1.74
C VAL A 79 10.82 -1.28 -3.10
N VAL A 80 11.30 -0.64 -4.15
CA VAL A 80 11.11 -1.06 -5.55
C VAL A 80 12.47 -1.33 -6.20
N ASN A 81 12.47 -1.85 -7.44
CA ASN A 81 13.69 -2.17 -8.18
C ASN A 81 14.67 -3.06 -7.40
N VAL A 82 14.13 -3.97 -6.58
CA VAL A 82 14.91 -4.79 -5.67
C VAL A 82 15.86 -5.68 -6.47
N SER A 83 17.15 -5.56 -6.16
CA SER A 83 18.23 -6.31 -6.78
C SER A 83 19.02 -7.07 -5.73
N GLU A 84 19.44 -8.27 -6.09
CA GLU A 84 20.35 -9.08 -5.30
C GLU A 84 21.77 -8.54 -5.42
N TYR A 85 22.49 -8.48 -4.30
CA TYR A 85 23.87 -8.05 -4.24
C TYR A 85 24.67 -8.95 -3.31
N VAL A 86 25.82 -9.43 -3.78
CA VAL A 86 26.76 -10.19 -2.96
C VAL A 86 27.75 -9.22 -2.36
N ILE A 87 27.82 -9.17 -1.03
CA ILE A 87 28.75 -8.31 -0.31
C ILE A 87 30.19 -8.70 -0.67
N THR A 88 30.94 -7.71 -1.13
CA THR A 88 32.35 -7.84 -1.50
C THR A 88 33.25 -7.37 -0.37
N ALA A 89 34.55 -7.68 -0.46
CA ALA A 89 35.54 -7.19 0.49
C ALA A 89 35.61 -5.65 0.55
N ALA A 90 35.27 -4.95 -0.53
CA ALA A 90 35.27 -3.49 -0.58
C ALA A 90 34.13 -2.86 0.25
N ASP A 91 32.98 -3.55 0.37
CA ASP A 91 31.80 -3.03 1.09
C ASP A 91 31.92 -3.08 2.62
N VAL A 92 32.93 -3.80 3.11
CA VAL A 92 33.27 -3.93 4.52
C VAL A 92 34.57 -3.21 4.89
N GLU A 93 35.27 -2.64 3.90
CA GLU A 93 36.52 -1.93 4.11
C GLU A 93 36.26 -0.58 4.83
N GLY A 94 36.95 -0.32 5.94
CA GLY A 94 36.80 0.93 6.72
C GLY A 94 35.71 0.93 7.80
N ARG A 95 35.15 -0.22 8.17
CA ARG A 95 34.19 -0.37 9.29
C ARG A 95 34.86 -0.38 10.70
N GLU A 96 36.00 0.30 10.87
CA GLU A 96 36.67 0.43 12.18
C GLU A 96 35.83 1.21 13.21
#